data_AF-A0A0C2FJK7-F1
#
_entry.id   AF-A0A0C2FJK7-F1
#
_cell.length_a   1.000
_cell.length_b   1.000
_cell.length_c   1.000
_cell.angle_alpha   90.00
_cell.angle_beta   90.00
_cell.angle_gamma   90.00
#
_symmetry.space_group_name_H-M   'P 1'
#
loop_
_entity.id
_entity.type
_entity.pdbx_description
1 polymer ?
#
loop_
_entity_poly.entity_id
_entity_poly.type
_entity_poly.pdbx_seq_one_letter_code
_entity_poly.pdbx_strand_id
1 'polypeptide(L)'
;MWDYVKECPDAEETVTKCGNLRTLFTSLEQHLLHSLDLFSLSDLIRVHNKDMSALLEPIVYYAKCHIEACEHCKQYAATCVFCENGQELLFPFQLEKVYKCSTCGSLSHLKCQAKFRRKMSSEKGCKKCFQADKDR
;
A
#
# COMPACT_ATOMS: atom_id res chain seq x y z
N MET A 1 2.50 3.93 -2.24
CA MET A 1 3.78 3.35 -2.75
C MET A 1 4.81 4.44 -2.92
N TRP A 2 4.43 5.60 -3.48
CA TRP A 2 5.31 6.76 -3.58
C TRP A 2 5.99 7.13 -2.25
N ASP A 3 5.26 7.12 -1.13
CA ASP A 3 5.85 7.40 0.20
C ASP A 3 7.05 6.50 0.55
N TYR A 4 7.02 5.23 0.14
CA TYR A 4 8.15 4.32 0.35
C TYR A 4 9.32 4.63 -0.59
N VAL A 5 9.02 4.90 -1.86
CA VAL A 5 10.04 5.15 -2.90
C VAL A 5 10.72 6.50 -2.71
N LYS A 6 9.99 7.53 -2.31
CA LYS A 6 10.50 8.89 -2.09
C LYS A 6 11.53 8.94 -0.96
N GLU A 7 11.25 8.24 0.13
CA GLU A 7 12.07 8.25 1.35
C GLU A 7 13.17 7.18 1.34
N CYS A 8 13.16 6.26 0.36
CA CYS A 8 14.15 5.20 0.26
C CYS A 8 15.42 5.68 -0.47
N PRO A 9 16.60 5.59 0.16
CA PRO A 9 17.86 5.95 -0.49
C PRO A 9 18.21 5.03 -1.66
N ASP A 10 17.83 3.75 -1.59
CA ASP A 10 18.11 2.75 -2.63
C ASP A 10 17.20 2.87 -3.86
N ALA A 11 16.15 3.69 -3.78
CA ALA A 11 15.21 3.87 -4.89
C ALA A 11 15.83 4.63 -6.07
N GLU A 12 16.81 5.52 -5.81
CA GLU A 12 17.57 6.23 -6.85
C GLU A 12 18.46 5.29 -7.69
N GLU A 13 18.82 4.12 -7.17
CA GLU A 13 19.63 3.13 -7.90
C GLU A 13 18.76 2.04 -8.57
N THR A 14 17.44 2.08 -8.36
CA THR A 14 16.53 1.07 -8.91
C THR A 14 16.21 1.39 -10.37
N VAL A 15 17.04 0.85 -11.27
CA VAL A 15 16.85 0.93 -12.73
C VAL A 15 15.89 -0.16 -13.19
N THR A 16 14.82 0.26 -13.86
CA THR A 16 13.80 -0.61 -14.45
C THR A 16 13.93 -0.62 -15.98
N LYS A 17 13.18 -1.49 -16.67
CA LYS A 17 13.11 -1.43 -18.15
C LYS A 17 12.55 -0.11 -18.69
N CYS A 18 11.85 0.65 -17.85
CA CYS A 18 11.22 1.92 -18.20
C CYS A 18 12.01 3.14 -17.69
N GLY A 19 13.20 2.94 -17.13
CA GLY A 19 14.01 3.99 -16.51
C GLY A 19 14.08 3.86 -14.99
N ASN A 20 14.59 4.90 -14.33
CA ASN A 20 14.74 4.93 -12.88
C ASN A 20 13.39 4.96 -12.15
N LEU A 21 13.24 4.16 -11.10
CA LEU A 21 11.97 4.04 -10.36
C LEU A 21 11.48 5.36 -9.78
N ARG A 22 12.36 6.15 -9.16
CA ARG A 22 11.97 7.45 -8.60
C ARG A 22 11.60 8.43 -9.70
N THR A 23 12.35 8.45 -10.81
CA THR A 23 11.99 9.26 -11.98
C THR A 23 10.61 8.92 -12.51
N LEU A 24 10.28 7.62 -12.65
CA LEU A 24 8.97 7.17 -13.11
C LEU A 24 7.81 7.74 -12.28
N PHE A 25 7.94 7.77 -10.95
CA PHE A 25 6.93 8.41 -10.10
C PHE A 25 6.90 9.93 -10.31
N THR A 26 8.05 10.60 -10.31
CA THR A 26 8.11 12.07 -10.43
C THR A 26 7.67 12.60 -11.80
N SER A 27 7.64 11.74 -12.83
CA SER A 27 7.09 12.08 -14.16
C SER A 27 5.57 12.04 -14.22
N LEU A 28 4.89 11.49 -13.20
CA LEU A 28 3.43 11.52 -13.11
C LEU A 28 2.92 12.88 -12.62
N GLU A 29 1.70 13.21 -13.00
CA GLU A 29 1.01 14.39 -12.50
C GLU A 29 0.75 14.24 -10.98
N GLN A 30 1.00 15.31 -10.22
CA GLN A 30 1.03 15.26 -8.75
C GLN A 30 -0.30 14.77 -8.13
N HIS A 31 -1.45 15.12 -8.73
CA HIS A 31 -2.75 14.65 -8.22
C HIS A 31 -2.90 13.14 -8.30
N LEU A 32 -2.29 12.47 -9.29
CA LEU A 32 -2.33 11.00 -9.41
C LEU A 32 -1.51 10.30 -8.31
N LEU A 33 -0.57 11.01 -7.69
CA LEU A 33 0.26 10.48 -6.61
C LEU A 33 -0.35 10.71 -5.23
N HIS A 34 -1.06 11.83 -5.06
CA HIS A 34 -1.49 12.34 -3.76
C HIS A 34 -3.00 12.22 -3.51
N SER A 35 -3.81 12.09 -4.56
CA SER A 35 -5.27 12.06 -4.46
C SER A 35 -5.83 10.80 -5.14
N LEU A 36 -6.75 10.11 -4.47
CA LEU A 36 -7.34 8.87 -4.99
C LEU A 36 -8.50 9.11 -5.96
N ASP A 37 -9.16 10.26 -5.84
CA ASP A 37 -10.43 10.60 -6.48
C ASP A 37 -10.36 11.88 -7.33
N LEU A 38 -9.17 12.47 -7.49
CA LEU A 38 -8.96 13.65 -8.31
C LEU A 38 -8.39 13.26 -9.68
N PHE A 39 -9.15 13.55 -10.73
CA PHE A 39 -8.78 13.27 -12.11
C PHE A 39 -9.05 14.51 -12.98
N SER A 40 -8.14 14.81 -13.90
CA SER A 40 -8.37 15.78 -14.96
C SER A 40 -9.22 15.17 -16.08
N LEU A 41 -9.78 16.00 -16.97
CA LEU A 41 -10.46 15.51 -18.17
C LEU A 41 -9.53 14.65 -19.04
N SER A 42 -8.26 15.04 -19.14
CA SER A 42 -7.24 14.28 -19.87
C SER A 42 -7.02 12.90 -19.27
N ASP A 43 -7.02 12.78 -17.94
CA ASP A 43 -6.91 11.49 -17.25
C ASP A 43 -8.10 10.59 -17.56
N LEU A 44 -9.32 11.15 -17.53
CA LEU A 44 -10.53 10.39 -17.83
C LEU A 44 -10.54 9.89 -19.28
N ILE A 45 -10.01 10.68 -20.23
CA ILE A 45 -9.80 10.25 -21.62
C ILE A 45 -8.78 9.11 -21.68
N ARG A 46 -7.64 9.20 -20.97
CA ARG A 46 -6.65 8.12 -20.89
C ARG A 46 -7.21 6.85 -20.28
N VAL A 47 -8.09 6.97 -19.29
CA VAL A 47 -8.80 5.83 -18.69
C VAL A 47 -9.72 5.19 -19.72
N HIS A 48 -10.52 5.99 -20.45
CA HIS A 48 -11.40 5.50 -21.50
C HIS A 48 -10.64 4.73 -22.59
N ASN A 49 -9.47 5.25 -22.98
CA ASN A 49 -8.60 4.65 -24.00
C ASN A 49 -7.74 3.49 -23.49
N LYS A 50 -7.73 3.22 -22.17
CA LYS A 50 -6.84 2.26 -21.48
C LYS A 50 -5.36 2.64 -21.50
N ASP A 51 -5.01 3.84 -21.92
CA ASP A 51 -3.64 4.37 -21.86
C ASP A 51 -3.17 4.55 -20.41
N MET A 52 -4.11 4.82 -19.50
CA MET A 52 -3.79 5.03 -18.08
C MET A 52 -3.24 3.78 -17.41
N SER A 53 -3.82 2.60 -17.68
CA SER A 53 -3.33 1.35 -17.13
C SER A 53 -1.95 1.01 -17.72
N ALA A 54 -1.76 1.19 -19.02
CA ALA A 54 -0.47 0.98 -19.68
C ALA A 54 0.65 1.87 -19.09
N LEU A 55 0.30 3.09 -18.67
CA LEU A 55 1.22 4.00 -17.98
C LEU A 55 1.52 3.54 -16.53
N LEU A 56 0.50 3.19 -15.75
CA LEU A 56 0.64 2.95 -14.31
C LEU A 56 1.10 1.54 -13.95
N GLU A 57 0.71 0.52 -14.72
CA GLU A 57 1.01 -0.90 -14.42
C GLU A 57 2.52 -1.17 -14.25
N PRO A 58 3.41 -0.71 -15.16
CA PRO A 58 4.85 -0.91 -14.98
C PRO A 58 5.37 -0.23 -13.71
N ILE A 59 4.87 0.98 -13.40
CA ILE A 59 5.29 1.74 -12.22
C ILE A 59 4.91 0.99 -10.95
N VAL A 60 3.67 0.51 -10.86
CA VAL A 60 3.18 -0.29 -9.72
C VAL A 60 3.97 -1.59 -9.59
N TYR A 61 4.25 -2.28 -10.70
CA TYR A 61 5.02 -3.52 -10.70
C TYR A 61 6.42 -3.32 -10.12
N TYR A 62 7.19 -2.36 -10.66
CA TYR A 62 8.56 -2.13 -10.20
C TYR A 62 8.60 -1.57 -8.78
N ALA A 63 7.65 -0.70 -8.41
CA ALA A 63 7.52 -0.22 -7.04
C ALA A 63 7.29 -1.38 -6.07
N LYS A 64 6.39 -2.32 -6.41
CA LYS A 64 6.13 -3.50 -5.59
C LYS A 64 7.40 -4.33 -5.42
N CYS A 65 8.08 -4.66 -6.52
CA CYS A 65 9.31 -5.44 -6.49
C CYS A 65 10.38 -4.79 -5.63
N HIS A 66 10.59 -3.47 -5.78
CA HIS A 66 11.54 -2.73 -4.97
C HIS A 66 11.15 -2.76 -3.49
N ILE A 67 9.93 -2.34 -3.14
CA ILE A 67 9.50 -2.20 -1.75
C ILE A 67 9.52 -3.54 -1.00
N GLU A 68 9.11 -4.63 -1.66
CA GLU A 68 9.08 -5.96 -1.05
C GLU A 68 10.48 -6.60 -0.93
N ALA A 69 11.46 -6.18 -1.74
CA ALA A 69 12.82 -6.72 -1.71
C ALA A 69 13.83 -5.84 -0.94
N CYS A 70 13.62 -4.53 -0.89
CA CYS A 70 14.54 -3.55 -0.30
C CYS A 70 14.51 -3.61 1.24
N GLU A 71 15.68 -3.78 1.86
CA GLU A 71 15.83 -3.83 3.32
C GLU A 71 15.44 -2.52 4.00
N HIS A 72 15.71 -1.37 3.37
CA HIS A 72 15.27 -0.08 3.89
C HIS A 72 13.74 0.01 3.94
N CYS A 73 13.06 -0.32 2.84
CA CYS A 73 11.59 -0.30 2.81
C CYS A 73 10.95 -1.31 3.77
N LYS A 74 11.55 -2.49 3.96
CA LYS A 74 11.05 -3.53 4.88
C LYS A 74 11.00 -3.06 6.34
N GLN A 75 11.85 -2.13 6.75
CA GLN A 75 11.80 -1.56 8.10
C GLN A 75 10.50 -0.82 8.40
N TYR A 76 9.81 -0.33 7.36
CA TYR A 76 8.52 0.36 7.45
C TYR A 76 7.31 -0.56 7.22
N ALA A 77 7.54 -1.86 7.02
CA ALA A 77 6.47 -2.83 6.91
C ALA A 77 5.85 -3.10 8.29
N ALA A 78 4.55 -3.40 8.32
CA ALA A 78 3.88 -3.80 9.55
C ALA A 78 3.79 -5.32 9.66
N THR A 79 3.75 -5.84 10.88
CA THR A 79 3.32 -7.22 11.14
C THR A 79 1.81 -7.28 11.34
N CYS A 80 1.22 -8.46 11.16
CA CYS A 80 -0.21 -8.65 11.36
C CYS A 80 -0.60 -8.39 12.83
N VAL A 81 -1.56 -7.50 13.06
CA VAL A 81 -2.04 -7.16 14.42
C VAL A 81 -2.71 -8.32 15.17
N PHE A 82 -3.06 -9.41 14.48
CA PHE A 82 -3.77 -10.55 15.08
C PHE A 82 -2.90 -11.77 15.29
N CYS A 83 -2.14 -12.15 14.25
CA CYS A 83 -1.22 -13.26 14.35
C CYS A 83 0.16 -12.66 14.55
N GLU A 84 0.76 -12.94 15.70
CA GLU A 84 2.14 -12.55 16.04
C GLU A 84 3.18 -13.30 15.19
N ASN A 85 2.79 -13.75 14.00
CA ASN A 85 3.68 -14.29 12.99
C ASN A 85 4.44 -13.13 12.34
N GLY A 86 5.67 -12.90 12.80
CA GLY A 86 6.57 -11.89 12.26
C GLY A 86 7.28 -12.30 10.96
N GLN A 87 7.01 -13.49 10.42
CA GLN A 87 7.66 -13.95 9.18
C GLN A 87 7.13 -13.24 7.92
N GLU A 88 5.88 -12.79 7.92
CA GLU A 88 5.27 -12.10 6.77
C GLU A 88 5.12 -10.61 7.06
N LEU A 89 5.84 -9.81 6.27
CA LEU A 89 5.77 -8.35 6.30
C LEU A 89 4.57 -7.87 5.47
N LEU A 90 3.78 -6.98 6.05
CA LEU A 90 2.58 -6.44 5.43
C LEU A 90 2.79 -5.00 5.02
N PHE A 91 2.41 -4.72 3.78
CA PHE A 91 2.34 -3.39 3.22
C PHE A 91 0.90 -3.04 2.84
N PRO A 92 0.48 -1.76 2.96
CA PRO A 92 -0.89 -1.36 2.72
C PRO A 92 -1.35 -1.51 1.26
N PHE A 93 -0.42 -1.59 0.30
CA PHE A 93 -0.72 -1.79 -1.12
C PHE A 93 -0.97 -3.26 -1.51
N GLN A 94 -0.78 -4.21 -0.60
CA GLN A 94 -0.99 -5.64 -0.86
C GLN A 94 -2.48 -6.02 -0.71
N LEU A 95 -3.34 -5.39 -1.51
CA LEU A 95 -4.80 -5.42 -1.36
C LEU A 95 -5.41 -6.83 -1.37
N GLU A 96 -4.78 -7.79 -2.05
CA GLU A 96 -5.24 -9.19 -2.14
C GLU A 96 -4.96 -10.02 -0.88
N LYS A 97 -4.11 -9.53 0.03
CA LYS A 97 -3.65 -10.27 1.21
C LYS A 97 -3.88 -9.50 2.51
N VAL A 98 -3.87 -8.18 2.45
CA VAL A 98 -3.85 -7.29 3.61
C VAL A 98 -5.15 -6.50 3.75
N TYR A 99 -5.61 -6.39 4.98
CA TYR A 99 -6.64 -5.45 5.41
C TYR A 99 -6.01 -4.36 6.29
N LYS A 100 -6.25 -3.10 5.92
CA LYS A 100 -5.93 -1.92 6.74
C LYS A 100 -7.13 -1.52 7.56
N CYS A 101 -6.96 -1.41 8.87
CA CYS A 101 -8.02 -0.94 9.76
C CYS A 101 -8.36 0.53 9.44
N SER A 102 -9.64 0.83 9.20
CA SER A 102 -10.13 2.18 8.91
C SER A 102 -10.01 3.15 10.09
N THR A 103 -9.93 2.64 11.32
CA THR A 103 -9.91 3.46 12.55
C THR A 103 -8.49 3.82 12.98
N CYS A 104 -7.58 2.84 13.03
CA CYS A 104 -6.22 3.05 13.55
C CYS A 104 -5.11 2.80 12.52
N GLY A 105 -5.44 2.43 11.29
CA GLY A 105 -4.46 2.17 10.23
C GLY A 105 -3.63 0.88 10.38
N SER A 106 -3.80 0.11 11.46
CA SER A 106 -3.07 -1.15 11.66
C SER A 106 -3.38 -2.18 10.56
N LEU A 107 -2.36 -2.95 10.19
CA LEU A 107 -2.46 -3.95 9.13
C LEU A 107 -2.71 -5.36 9.67
N SER A 108 -3.39 -6.17 8.87
CA SER A 108 -3.69 -7.57 9.18
C SER A 108 -3.84 -8.38 7.91
N HIS A 109 -3.62 -9.68 7.97
CA HIS A 109 -4.06 -10.57 6.89
C HIS A 109 -5.58 -10.53 6.75
N LEU A 110 -6.10 -10.60 5.53
CA LEU A 110 -7.54 -10.71 5.25
C LEU A 110 -8.17 -11.89 6.00
N LYS A 111 -7.48 -13.04 6.02
CA LYS A 111 -7.92 -14.24 6.74
C LYS A 111 -8.00 -14.00 8.25
N CYS A 112 -7.06 -13.27 8.84
CA CYS A 112 -7.05 -12.94 10.25
C CYS A 112 -8.19 -11.98 10.61
N GLN A 113 -8.38 -10.92 9.82
CA GLN A 113 -9.49 -9.98 10.01
C GLN A 113 -10.85 -10.69 9.88
N ALA A 114 -11.01 -11.58 8.88
CA ALA A 114 -12.25 -12.34 8.71
C ALA A 114 -12.55 -13.26 9.91
N LYS A 115 -11.52 -13.93 10.47
CA LYS A 115 -11.67 -14.72 11.70
C LYS A 115 -12.09 -13.87 12.89
N PHE A 116 -11.54 -12.65 13.02
CA PHE A 116 -11.91 -11.73 14.08
C PHE A 116 -13.36 -11.27 13.97
N ARG A 117 -13.80 -10.84 12.78
CA ARG A 117 -15.20 -10.39 12.53
C ARG A 117 -16.25 -11.46 12.79
N ARG A 118 -15.93 -12.76 12.68
CA ARG A 118 -16.87 -13.83 13.04
C ARG A 118 -17.04 -14.03 14.55
N LYS A 119 -16.02 -13.66 15.33
CA LYS A 119 -16.02 -13.85 16.79
C LYS A 119 -16.57 -12.64 17.54
N MET A 120 -16.49 -11.46 16.94
CA MET A 120 -16.95 -10.20 17.54
C MET A 120 -18.11 -9.65 16.71
N SER A 121 -19.22 -9.33 17.38
CA SER A 121 -20.39 -8.67 16.79
C SER A 121 -20.15 -7.20 16.42
N SER A 122 -18.95 -6.66 16.67
CA SER A 122 -18.58 -5.30 16.28
C SER A 122 -18.24 -5.23 14.79
N GLU A 123 -19.00 -4.42 14.05
CA GLU A 123 -18.86 -4.22 12.60
C GLU A 123 -17.53 -3.57 12.19
N LYS A 124 -16.89 -2.80 13.08
CA LYS A 124 -15.73 -1.96 12.75
C LYS A 124 -14.66 -2.01 13.83
N GLY A 125 -13.42 -2.26 13.40
CA GLY A 125 -12.25 -2.23 14.27
C GLY A 125 -11.28 -3.39 14.05
N CYS A 126 -10.26 -3.44 14.89
CA CYS A 126 -9.27 -4.51 14.97
C CYS A 126 -8.90 -4.78 16.44
N LYS A 127 -8.00 -5.75 16.70
CA LYS A 127 -7.52 -6.08 18.05
C LYS A 127 -7.05 -4.85 18.83
N LYS A 128 -6.29 -3.94 18.19
CA LYS A 128 -5.79 -2.71 18.82
C LYS A 128 -6.91 -1.72 19.19
N CYS A 129 -7.88 -1.51 18.30
CA CYS A 129 -9.02 -0.63 18.61
C CYS A 129 -9.81 -1.15 19.81
N PHE A 130 -10.05 -2.47 19.85
CA PHE A 130 -10.77 -3.09 20.96
C PHE A 130 -10.03 -2.99 22.29
N GLN A 131 -8.70 -3.05 22.28
CA GLN A 131 -7.89 -2.83 23.48
C GLN A 131 -7.96 -1.37 23.94
N ALA A 132 -7.81 -0.41 23.01
CA ALA A 132 -7.86 1.01 23.33
C ALA A 132 -9.22 1.46 23.91
N ASP A 133 -10.34 0.88 23.47
CA ASP A 133 -11.66 1.17 24.04
C ASP A 133 -11.85 0.64 25.47
N LYS A 134 -11.06 -0.35 25.91
CA LYS A 134 -11.15 -0.92 27.26
C LYS A 134 -10.37 -0.10 28.30
N ASP A 135 -9.37 0.66 27.84
CA ASP A 135 -8.49 1.48 28.68
C ASP A 135 -9.05 2.91 28.89
N ARG A 136 -10.27 3.20 28.43
CA ARG A 136 -11.00 4.47 28.58
C ARG A 136 -12.18 4.34 29.55
#